data_AF-A0A1D3JUT0-F1
#
_entry.id   AF-A0A1D3JUT0-F1
#
_cell.length_a   1.000
_cell.length_b   1.000
_cell.length_c   1.000
_cell.angle_alpha   90.00
_cell.angle_beta   90.00
_cell.angle_gamma   90.00
#
_symmetry.space_group_name_H-M   'P 1'
#
loop_
_entity.id
_entity.type
_entity.pdbx_description
1 polymer ?
#
loop_
_entity_poly.entity_id
_entity_poly.type
_entity_poly.pdbx_seq_one_letter_code
_entity_poly.pdbx_strand_id
1 'polypeptide(L)'
;MSIKQAVEAAILLKKEGHPIAALSQALIAVSGSARKRFPKGTLSDNKAFKTFLGTELRRTMFGYVGDDDVTSGLVLGVDGCNRDMEFIFYDKYRNSLIHEAELSDQVELIKGADPTAVSINRANGKLAISETWIDLLLQAVRNAPCNGEEFGIKHYKLHKKYDFEEEEFVNELKKKVVFGYRLEVPFSIYLLKEFIFRNPEVDMTSAPDEQIVSLFKQGLQRRHLSGGAAVSYVASDMLTEDYTLTDTGLIAVREVAQKFIVSIV
;
A
#
# COMPACT_ATOMS: atom_id res chain seq x y z
N MET A 1 -15.79 -12.47 18.37
CA MET A 1 -14.42 -11.92 18.36
C MET A 1 -14.37 -10.86 17.28
N SER A 2 -13.89 -9.66 17.59
CA SER A 2 -13.69 -8.58 16.61
C SER A 2 -12.39 -8.77 15.83
N ILE A 3 -12.19 -7.99 14.76
CA ILE A 3 -10.95 -8.04 13.96
C ILE A 3 -9.77 -7.58 14.82
N LYS A 4 -9.96 -6.51 15.60
CA LYS A 4 -8.99 -5.99 16.56
C LYS A 4 -8.61 -7.01 17.62
N GLN A 5 -9.57 -7.74 18.18
CA GLN A 5 -9.27 -8.82 19.13
C GLN A 5 -8.41 -9.92 18.52
N ALA A 6 -8.66 -10.31 17.26
CA ALA A 6 -7.83 -11.28 16.55
C ALA A 6 -6.41 -10.73 16.28
N VAL A 7 -6.29 -9.45 15.93
CA VAL A 7 -4.99 -8.77 15.79
C VAL A 7 -4.22 -8.75 17.11
N GLU A 8 -4.86 -8.37 18.21
CA GLU A 8 -4.25 -8.33 19.55
C GLU A 8 -3.81 -9.73 20.00
N ALA A 9 -4.64 -10.75 19.77
CA ALA A 9 -4.29 -12.14 20.04
C ALA A 9 -3.08 -12.61 19.23
N ALA A 10 -3.02 -12.29 17.93
CA ALA A 10 -1.88 -12.62 17.08
C ALA A 10 -0.57 -12.00 17.61
N ILE A 11 -0.61 -10.73 18.01
CA ILE A 11 0.55 -10.02 18.58
C ILE A 11 1.02 -10.70 19.87
N LEU A 12 0.09 -11.02 20.78
CA LEU A 12 0.40 -11.67 22.05
C LEU A 12 1.04 -13.05 21.83
N LEU A 13 0.39 -13.90 21.02
CA LEU A 13 0.87 -15.26 20.72
C LEU A 13 2.26 -15.24 20.09
N LYS A 14 2.52 -14.30 19.18
CA LYS A 14 3.85 -14.16 18.58
C LYS A 14 4.88 -13.78 19.63
N LYS A 15 4.58 -12.82 20.51
CA LYS A 15 5.46 -12.40 21.59
C LYS A 15 5.77 -13.52 22.58
N GLU A 16 4.83 -14.43 22.80
CA GLU A 16 4.98 -15.60 23.69
C GLU A 16 5.71 -16.78 23.02
N GLY A 17 6.11 -16.66 21.75
CA GLY A 17 6.83 -17.72 21.05
C GLY A 17 5.91 -18.78 20.42
N HIS A 18 4.67 -18.41 20.11
CA HIS A 18 3.67 -19.26 19.44
C HIS A 18 3.34 -18.75 18.02
N PRO A 19 4.31 -18.77 17.07
CA PRO A 19 4.17 -18.12 15.77
C PRO A 19 3.11 -18.76 14.86
N ILE A 20 2.90 -20.07 14.96
CA ILE A 20 1.84 -20.77 14.20
C ILE A 20 0.46 -20.32 14.67
N ALA A 21 0.25 -20.27 15.99
CA ALA A 21 -1.02 -19.79 16.55
C ALA A 21 -1.23 -18.30 16.22
N ALA A 22 -0.16 -17.50 16.26
CA ALA A 22 -0.20 -16.10 15.85
C ALA A 22 -0.57 -15.94 14.36
N LEU A 23 0.01 -16.77 13.48
CA LEU A 23 -0.33 -16.78 12.07
C LEU A 23 -1.81 -17.14 11.85
N SER A 24 -2.35 -18.14 12.56
CA SER A 24 -3.77 -18.47 12.50
C SER A 24 -4.64 -17.28 12.88
N GLN A 25 -4.32 -16.56 13.96
CA GLN A 25 -5.06 -15.37 14.37
C GLN A 25 -4.95 -14.22 13.35
N ALA A 26 -3.77 -14.02 12.74
CA ALA A 26 -3.61 -13.05 11.67
C ALA A 26 -4.49 -13.40 10.46
N LEU A 27 -4.54 -14.67 10.05
CA LEU A 27 -5.38 -15.13 8.93
C LEU A 27 -6.88 -15.05 9.25
N ILE A 28 -7.27 -15.23 10.51
CA ILE A 28 -8.64 -14.96 10.98
C ILE A 28 -8.96 -13.46 10.86
N ALA A 29 -8.05 -12.58 11.26
CA ALA A 29 -8.23 -11.14 11.12
C ALA A 29 -8.36 -10.71 9.65
N VAL A 30 -7.55 -11.29 8.76
CA VAL A 30 -7.67 -11.12 7.30
C VAL A 30 -9.06 -11.58 6.81
N SER A 31 -9.52 -12.75 7.25
CA SER A 31 -10.84 -13.29 6.87
C SER A 31 -11.99 -12.38 7.33
N GLY A 32 -11.92 -11.88 8.56
CA GLY A 32 -12.90 -10.93 9.10
C GLY A 32 -12.92 -9.62 8.30
N SER A 33 -11.74 -9.09 7.98
CA SER A 33 -11.57 -7.86 7.18
C SER A 33 -12.12 -8.03 5.76
N ALA A 34 -11.83 -9.17 5.13
CA ALA A 34 -12.36 -9.51 3.82
C ALA A 34 -13.89 -9.56 3.83
N ARG A 35 -14.52 -10.07 4.90
CA ARG A 35 -15.98 -10.07 5.05
C ARG A 35 -16.59 -8.74 5.41
N LYS A 36 -15.82 -7.86 6.07
CA LYS A 36 -16.22 -6.47 6.28
C LYS A 36 -16.23 -5.69 4.97
N ARG A 37 -15.21 -5.88 4.11
CA ARG A 37 -15.14 -5.26 2.77
C ARG A 37 -16.13 -5.88 1.78
N PHE A 38 -16.28 -7.20 1.81
CA PHE A 38 -17.14 -7.98 0.91
C PHE A 38 -18.13 -8.82 1.74
N PRO A 39 -19.29 -8.24 2.12
CA PRO A 39 -20.34 -8.94 2.86
C PRO A 39 -20.74 -10.27 2.20
N LYS A 40 -21.28 -11.19 3.00
CA LYS A 40 -21.71 -12.50 2.50
C LYS A 40 -22.72 -12.32 1.35
N GLY A 41 -22.50 -13.06 0.25
CA GLY A 41 -23.30 -12.96 -0.97
C GLY A 41 -22.66 -12.11 -2.07
N THR A 42 -21.73 -11.19 -1.74
CA THR A 42 -21.01 -10.41 -2.75
C THR A 42 -19.96 -11.25 -3.48
N LEU A 43 -19.13 -11.98 -2.72
CA LEU A 43 -18.08 -12.87 -3.24
C LEU A 43 -18.01 -14.17 -2.43
N SER A 44 -17.57 -15.25 -3.08
CA SER A 44 -17.22 -16.50 -2.37
C SER A 44 -16.10 -16.26 -1.36
N ASP A 45 -15.97 -17.14 -0.36
CA ASP A 45 -14.94 -16.97 0.70
C ASP A 45 -13.52 -16.88 0.15
N ASN A 46 -13.20 -17.80 -0.76
CA ASN A 46 -11.96 -17.84 -1.51
C ASN A 46 -11.70 -16.51 -2.23
N LYS A 47 -12.67 -16.02 -3.00
CA LYS A 47 -12.49 -14.80 -3.78
C LYS A 47 -12.39 -13.55 -2.88
N ALA A 48 -13.26 -13.42 -1.88
CA ALA A 48 -13.23 -12.31 -0.94
C ALA A 48 -11.88 -12.21 -0.20
N PHE A 49 -11.39 -13.34 0.32
CA PHE A 49 -10.11 -13.39 1.03
C PHE A 49 -8.95 -12.99 0.13
N LYS A 50 -8.85 -13.58 -1.06
CA LYS A 50 -7.73 -13.33 -1.98
C LYS A 50 -7.74 -11.91 -2.51
N THR A 51 -8.90 -11.40 -2.91
CA THR A 51 -9.04 -10.02 -3.38
C THR A 51 -8.67 -9.00 -2.31
N PHE A 52 -9.16 -9.19 -1.08
CA PHE A 52 -8.79 -8.32 0.05
C PHE A 52 -7.28 -8.39 0.33
N LEU A 53 -6.74 -9.59 0.52
CA LEU A 53 -5.35 -9.76 0.92
C LEU A 53 -4.38 -9.30 -0.16
N GLY A 54 -4.64 -9.62 -1.43
CA GLY A 54 -3.82 -9.17 -2.56
C GLY A 54 -3.73 -7.65 -2.62
N THR A 55 -4.87 -6.97 -2.52
CA THR A 55 -4.94 -5.51 -2.57
C THR A 55 -4.19 -4.87 -1.41
N GLU A 56 -4.43 -5.33 -0.17
CA GLU A 56 -3.83 -4.71 1.02
C GLU A 56 -2.34 -5.05 1.18
N LEU A 57 -1.89 -6.23 0.72
CA LEU A 57 -0.46 -6.54 0.61
C LEU A 57 0.22 -5.59 -0.36
N ARG A 58 -0.36 -5.37 -1.53
CA ARG A 58 0.21 -4.44 -2.52
C ARG A 58 0.29 -3.02 -1.97
N ARG A 59 -0.76 -2.56 -1.30
CA ARG A 59 -0.80 -1.24 -0.65
C ARG A 59 0.24 -1.09 0.44
N THR A 60 0.38 -2.11 1.29
CA THR A 60 1.31 -2.09 2.42
C THR A 60 2.77 -2.11 1.95
N MET A 61 3.09 -2.87 0.90
CA MET A 61 4.47 -3.01 0.41
C MET A 61 4.89 -1.91 -0.58
N PHE A 62 3.99 -1.47 -1.46
CA PHE A 62 4.34 -0.60 -2.59
C PHE A 62 3.67 0.78 -2.55
N GLY A 63 2.86 1.07 -1.52
CA GLY A 63 2.20 2.36 -1.36
C GLY A 63 0.87 2.46 -2.11
N TYR A 64 0.53 3.65 -2.62
CA TYR A 64 -0.78 3.87 -3.23
C TYR A 64 -0.94 3.10 -4.55
N VAL A 65 -2.03 2.33 -4.69
CA VAL A 65 -2.31 1.50 -5.87
C VAL A 65 -3.65 1.85 -6.54
N GLY A 66 -4.20 3.02 -6.27
CA GLY A 66 -5.56 3.34 -6.69
C GLY A 66 -6.63 2.60 -5.87
N ASP A 67 -7.87 2.66 -6.36
CA ASP A 67 -9.04 2.07 -5.72
C ASP A 67 -9.36 0.64 -6.22
N ASP A 68 -8.60 0.14 -7.19
CA ASP A 68 -8.88 -1.15 -7.83
C ASP A 68 -8.57 -2.34 -6.93
N ASP A 69 -9.43 -3.35 -7.02
CA ASP A 69 -9.21 -4.68 -6.48
C ASP A 69 -8.14 -5.39 -7.32
N VAL A 70 -6.95 -5.58 -6.76
CA VAL A 70 -5.78 -6.10 -7.49
C VAL A 70 -5.10 -7.22 -6.72
N THR A 71 -4.33 -8.05 -7.44
CA THR A 71 -3.45 -9.04 -6.80
C THR A 71 -2.26 -8.36 -6.13
N SER A 72 -1.59 -9.08 -5.22
CA SER A 72 -0.37 -8.57 -4.56
C SER A 72 0.77 -8.29 -5.55
N GLY A 73 0.75 -8.95 -6.72
CA GLY A 73 1.86 -8.97 -7.67
C GLY A 73 3.02 -9.89 -7.23
N LEU A 74 2.90 -10.56 -6.09
CA LEU A 74 3.88 -11.52 -5.59
C LEU A 74 3.53 -12.93 -6.05
N VAL A 75 4.19 -13.37 -7.12
CA VAL A 75 3.98 -14.70 -7.70
C VAL A 75 5.11 -15.63 -7.30
N LEU A 76 4.77 -16.76 -6.69
CA LEU A 76 5.71 -17.76 -6.19
C LEU A 76 5.36 -19.15 -6.73
N GLY A 77 6.38 -19.95 -7.01
CA GLY A 77 6.19 -21.35 -7.36
C GLY A 77 5.81 -22.18 -6.13
N VAL A 78 4.67 -22.84 -6.16
CA VAL A 78 4.29 -23.89 -5.20
C VAL A 78 3.61 -25.02 -5.97
N ASP A 79 3.93 -26.27 -5.65
CA ASP A 79 3.35 -27.46 -6.30
C ASP A 79 3.55 -27.52 -7.82
N GLY A 80 4.71 -27.05 -8.28
CA GLY A 80 5.01 -26.95 -9.71
C GLY A 80 4.19 -25.90 -10.47
N CYS A 81 3.40 -25.07 -9.77
CA CYS A 81 2.60 -23.99 -10.36
C CYS A 81 3.02 -22.63 -9.80
N ASN A 82 2.96 -21.60 -10.63
CA ASN A 82 3.09 -20.21 -10.17
C ASN A 82 1.74 -19.74 -9.60
N ARG A 83 1.75 -19.24 -8.35
CA ARG A 83 0.57 -18.78 -7.63
C ARG A 83 0.85 -17.45 -6.96
N ASP A 84 -0.16 -16.59 -6.91
CA ASP A 84 -0.08 -15.35 -6.13
C ASP A 84 0.02 -15.66 -4.62
N MET A 85 0.67 -14.78 -3.86
CA MET A 85 0.89 -14.96 -2.44
C MET A 85 -0.42 -15.11 -1.66
N GLU A 86 -1.45 -14.33 -1.99
CA GLU A 86 -2.78 -14.44 -1.40
C GLU A 86 -3.45 -15.81 -1.67
N PHE A 87 -3.12 -16.44 -2.80
CA PHE A 87 -3.58 -17.80 -3.09
C PHE A 87 -2.94 -18.78 -2.12
N ILE A 88 -1.63 -18.69 -1.95
CA ILE A 88 -0.84 -19.56 -1.07
C ILE A 88 -1.30 -19.41 0.38
N PHE A 89 -1.51 -18.17 0.85
CA PHE A 89 -2.04 -17.92 2.19
C PHE A 89 -3.42 -18.53 2.42
N TYR A 90 -4.32 -18.43 1.45
CA TYR A 90 -5.65 -19.03 1.57
C TYR A 90 -5.57 -20.56 1.61
N ASP A 91 -4.87 -21.15 0.65
CA ASP A 91 -4.92 -22.59 0.38
C ASP A 91 -4.02 -23.40 1.33
N LYS A 92 -2.76 -22.97 1.51
CA LYS A 92 -1.72 -23.76 2.18
C LYS A 92 -1.55 -23.41 3.66
N TYR A 93 -1.86 -22.18 4.02
CA TYR A 93 -1.75 -21.71 5.41
C TYR A 93 -3.11 -21.71 6.09
N ARG A 94 -4.07 -20.90 5.62
CA ARG A 94 -5.35 -20.72 6.30
C ARG A 94 -6.16 -22.02 6.33
N ASN A 95 -6.45 -22.60 5.16
CA ASN A 95 -7.31 -23.78 5.12
C ASN A 95 -6.70 -24.94 5.91
N SER A 96 -5.40 -25.20 5.72
CA SER A 96 -4.70 -26.26 6.47
C SER A 96 -4.73 -26.00 7.98
N LEU A 97 -4.34 -24.81 8.44
CA LEU A 97 -4.31 -24.50 9.88
C LEU A 97 -5.69 -24.54 10.54
N ILE A 98 -6.74 -24.11 9.82
CA ILE A 98 -8.10 -24.00 10.38
C ILE A 98 -8.87 -25.32 10.29
N HIS A 99 -8.71 -26.07 9.20
CA HIS A 99 -9.49 -27.31 8.96
C HIS A 99 -8.75 -28.57 9.40
N GLU A 100 -7.43 -28.61 9.24
CA GLU A 100 -6.60 -29.80 9.52
C GLU A 100 -5.75 -29.63 10.80
N ALA A 101 -5.75 -28.44 11.40
CA ALA A 101 -4.93 -28.09 12.57
C ALA A 101 -3.40 -28.24 12.35
N GLU A 102 -2.96 -28.28 11.10
CA GLU A 102 -1.55 -28.36 10.71
C GLU A 102 -1.26 -27.55 9.44
N LEU A 103 0.01 -27.23 9.17
CA LEU A 103 0.41 -26.62 7.90
C LEU A 103 0.44 -27.68 6.80
N SER A 104 0.13 -27.28 5.56
CA SER A 104 0.40 -28.13 4.40
C SER A 104 1.88 -28.52 4.35
N ASP A 105 2.13 -29.77 3.95
CA ASP A 105 3.45 -30.33 3.70
C ASP A 105 4.31 -29.54 2.71
N GLN A 106 3.72 -28.65 1.92
CA GLN A 106 4.38 -27.83 0.90
C GLN A 106 4.86 -26.48 1.40
N VAL A 107 4.45 -26.07 2.61
CA VAL A 107 4.78 -24.77 3.18
C VAL A 107 5.33 -24.89 4.58
N GLU A 108 6.05 -23.87 5.03
CA GLU A 108 6.53 -23.77 6.40
C GLU A 108 6.65 -22.32 6.85
N LEU A 109 6.48 -22.11 8.16
CA LEU A 109 6.78 -20.85 8.82
C LEU A 109 8.12 -20.99 9.53
N ILE A 110 9.08 -20.14 9.17
CA ILE A 110 10.43 -20.15 9.73
C ILE A 110 10.72 -18.87 10.51
N LYS A 111 11.69 -18.95 11.40
CA LYS A 111 12.22 -17.76 12.06
C LYS A 111 12.95 -16.89 11.03
N GLY A 112 12.61 -15.59 11.00
CA GLY A 112 13.30 -14.64 10.14
C GLY A 112 14.75 -14.41 10.58
N ALA A 113 15.67 -14.28 9.62
CA ALA A 113 17.06 -13.89 9.91
C ALA A 113 17.16 -12.39 10.29
N ASP A 114 16.31 -11.57 9.68
CA ASP A 114 16.17 -10.14 9.95
C ASP A 114 14.74 -9.87 10.44
N PRO A 115 14.54 -9.34 11.66
CA PRO A 115 13.22 -9.03 12.18
C PRO A 115 12.56 -7.83 11.48
N THR A 116 13.29 -7.09 10.64
CA THR A 116 12.80 -5.92 9.91
C THR A 116 12.41 -6.22 8.46
N ALA A 117 12.74 -7.42 7.96
CA ALA A 117 12.47 -7.81 6.57
C ALA A 117 11.53 -9.01 6.48
N VAL A 118 10.61 -8.96 5.52
CA VAL A 118 9.88 -10.15 5.08
C VAL A 118 10.79 -10.96 4.17
N SER A 119 10.84 -12.27 4.41
CA SER A 119 11.64 -13.19 3.62
C SER A 119 10.79 -14.36 3.13
N ILE A 120 11.12 -14.82 1.93
CA ILE A 120 10.57 -16.01 1.31
C ILE A 120 11.77 -16.85 0.89
N ASN A 121 11.80 -18.10 1.33
CA ASN A 121 12.87 -19.03 1.03
C ASN A 121 12.29 -20.35 0.51
N ARG A 122 13.16 -21.19 -0.03
CA ARG A 122 12.88 -22.62 -0.19
C ARG A 122 13.80 -23.39 0.74
N ALA A 123 13.22 -24.12 1.67
CA ALA A 123 13.96 -25.06 2.50
C ALA A 123 13.33 -26.44 2.36
N ASN A 124 14.15 -27.47 2.16
CA ASN A 124 13.70 -28.87 2.08
C ASN A 124 12.57 -29.11 1.05
N GLY A 125 12.58 -28.39 -0.08
CA GLY A 125 11.55 -28.48 -1.12
C GLY A 125 10.25 -27.72 -0.82
N LYS A 126 10.09 -27.18 0.40
CA LYS A 126 8.92 -26.40 0.82
C LYS A 126 9.11 -24.91 0.56
N LEU A 127 8.00 -24.21 0.41
CA LEU A 127 7.98 -22.75 0.42
C LEU A 127 7.95 -22.24 1.87
N ALA A 128 9.02 -21.60 2.29
CA ALA A 128 9.20 -21.10 3.64
C ALA A 128 8.97 -19.59 3.70
N ILE A 129 8.11 -19.12 4.60
CA ILE A 129 7.94 -17.69 4.88
C ILE A 129 8.44 -17.37 6.28
N SER A 130 9.04 -16.19 6.49
CA SER A 130 9.44 -15.78 7.84
C SER A 130 8.26 -15.34 8.71
N GLU A 131 8.41 -15.46 10.03
CA GLU A 131 7.46 -14.94 11.03
C GLU A 131 7.17 -13.43 10.91
N THR A 132 8.02 -12.66 10.23
CA THR A 132 7.78 -11.24 9.89
C THR A 132 6.60 -11.05 8.93
N TRP A 133 6.20 -12.09 8.19
CA TRP A 133 4.95 -12.07 7.43
C TRP A 133 3.72 -11.89 8.31
N ILE A 134 3.75 -12.37 9.57
CA ILE A 134 2.67 -12.12 10.52
C ILE A 134 2.52 -10.61 10.73
N ASP A 135 3.62 -9.88 10.91
CA ASP A 135 3.56 -8.43 11.12
C ASP A 135 3.02 -7.72 9.87
N LEU A 136 3.45 -8.14 8.68
CA LEU A 136 2.95 -7.60 7.42
C LEU A 136 1.44 -7.83 7.26
N LEU A 137 0.95 -9.03 7.56
CA LEU A 137 -0.49 -9.35 7.52
C LEU A 137 -1.28 -8.48 8.50
N LEU A 138 -0.76 -8.31 9.73
CA LEU A 138 -1.40 -7.48 10.74
C LEU A 138 -1.39 -6.00 10.34
N GLN A 139 -0.32 -5.50 9.71
CA GLN A 139 -0.26 -4.15 9.16
C GLN A 139 -1.29 -3.97 8.03
N ALA A 140 -1.36 -4.92 7.10
CA ALA A 140 -2.34 -4.91 6.01
C ALA A 140 -3.78 -4.88 6.55
N VAL A 141 -4.08 -5.66 7.61
CA VAL A 141 -5.38 -5.64 8.27
C VAL A 141 -5.65 -4.30 8.95
N ARG A 142 -4.72 -3.81 9.78
CA ARG A 142 -4.90 -2.58 10.57
C ARG A 142 -5.09 -1.36 9.68
N ASN A 143 -4.34 -1.27 8.60
CA ASN A 143 -4.32 -0.12 7.69
C ASN A 143 -5.35 -0.24 6.55
N ALA A 144 -6.13 -1.32 6.49
CA ALA A 144 -7.18 -1.46 5.49
C ALA A 144 -8.32 -0.45 5.76
N PRO A 145 -8.81 0.30 4.75
CA PRO A 145 -9.85 1.31 4.96
C PRO A 145 -11.12 0.80 5.65
N CYS A 146 -11.55 -0.43 5.34
CA CYS A 146 -12.73 -1.02 5.97
C CYS A 146 -12.57 -1.25 7.48
N ASN A 147 -11.34 -1.26 8.00
CA ASN A 147 -11.04 -1.48 9.41
C ASN A 147 -10.73 -0.21 10.18
N GLY A 148 -10.58 0.95 9.51
CA GLY A 148 -10.10 2.19 10.10
C GLY A 148 -10.78 2.58 11.40
N GLU A 149 -12.12 2.58 11.42
CA GLU A 149 -12.91 2.90 12.61
C GLU A 149 -12.54 2.03 13.83
N GLU A 150 -12.37 0.72 13.63
CA GLU A 150 -12.08 -0.23 14.72
C GLU A 150 -10.68 0.01 15.33
N PHE A 151 -9.76 0.54 14.52
CA PHE A 151 -8.39 0.86 14.94
C PHE A 151 -8.16 2.35 15.22
N GLY A 152 -9.19 3.20 15.10
CA GLY A 152 -9.05 4.65 15.26
C GLY A 152 -8.15 5.29 14.19
N ILE A 153 -8.07 4.69 13.01
CA ILE A 153 -7.27 5.16 11.88
C ILE A 153 -8.20 5.87 10.89
N LYS A 154 -7.88 7.12 10.58
CA LYS A 154 -8.52 7.86 9.48
C LYS A 154 -7.89 7.43 8.18
N HIS A 155 -8.72 7.01 7.23
CA HIS A 155 -8.28 6.79 5.86
C HIS A 155 -8.67 7.99 5.02
N TYR A 156 -7.81 8.27 4.06
CA TYR A 156 -8.01 9.35 3.14
C TYR A 156 -8.08 8.78 1.73
N LYS A 157 -8.83 9.45 0.86
CA LYS A 157 -8.84 9.20 -0.59
C LYS A 157 -8.63 10.51 -1.33
N LEU A 158 -7.88 10.42 -2.43
CA LEU A 158 -7.72 11.51 -3.37
C LEU A 158 -8.80 11.38 -4.44
N HIS A 159 -9.62 12.40 -4.59
CA HIS A 159 -10.68 12.48 -5.59
C HIS A 159 -10.45 13.67 -6.52
N LYS A 160 -10.96 13.57 -7.75
CA LYS A 160 -11.10 14.75 -8.62
C LYS A 160 -12.20 15.66 -8.03
N LYS A 161 -11.95 16.97 -7.94
CA LYS A 161 -12.96 17.95 -7.47
C LYS A 161 -14.10 18.14 -8.47
N TYR A 162 -13.79 17.95 -9.75
CA TYR A 162 -14.70 18.12 -10.88
C TYR A 162 -14.53 16.96 -11.84
N ASP A 163 -15.49 16.79 -12.74
CA ASP A 163 -15.32 15.85 -13.85
C ASP A 163 -14.37 16.46 -14.89
N PHE A 164 -13.25 15.77 -15.17
CA PHE A 164 -12.27 16.17 -16.17
C PHE A 164 -11.41 14.98 -16.61
N GLU A 165 -10.93 15.03 -17.85
CA GLU A 165 -9.99 14.06 -18.37
C GLU A 165 -8.58 14.32 -17.83
N GLU A 166 -8.01 13.34 -17.11
CA GLU A 166 -6.73 13.52 -16.42
C GLU A 166 -5.59 13.74 -17.41
N GLU A 167 -5.64 13.08 -18.56
CA GLU A 167 -4.65 13.25 -19.63
C GLU A 167 -4.65 14.67 -20.21
N GLU A 168 -5.83 15.25 -20.42
CA GLU A 168 -5.98 16.63 -20.88
C GLU A 168 -5.39 17.61 -19.86
N PHE A 169 -5.74 17.45 -18.58
CA PHE A 169 -5.17 18.26 -17.51
C PHE A 169 -3.64 18.13 -17.42
N VAL A 170 -3.10 16.93 -17.53
CA VAL A 170 -1.65 16.70 -17.56
C VAL A 170 -1.00 17.45 -18.72
N ASN A 171 -1.62 17.42 -19.91
CA ASN A 171 -1.11 18.13 -21.09
C ASN A 171 -1.20 19.66 -20.94
N GLU A 172 -2.26 20.19 -20.33
CA GLU A 172 -2.35 21.61 -19.99
C GLU A 172 -1.30 22.03 -18.97
N LEU A 173 -1.12 21.23 -17.92
CA LEU A 173 -0.14 21.51 -16.88
C LEU A 173 1.27 21.51 -17.45
N LYS A 174 1.62 20.54 -18.31
CA LYS A 174 2.91 20.52 -19.03
C LYS A 174 3.18 21.83 -19.77
N LYS A 175 2.19 22.39 -20.47
CA LYS A 175 2.35 23.67 -21.20
C LYS A 175 2.61 24.86 -20.27
N LYS A 176 2.11 24.81 -19.03
CA LYS A 176 2.33 25.85 -18.02
C LYS A 176 3.68 25.74 -17.32
N VAL A 177 4.16 24.52 -17.06
CA VAL A 177 5.30 24.28 -16.16
C VAL A 177 6.57 23.82 -16.88
N VAL A 178 6.46 23.32 -18.12
CA VAL A 178 7.61 22.88 -18.91
C VAL A 178 7.90 23.94 -19.99
N PHE A 179 8.87 24.82 -19.74
CA PHE A 179 9.31 25.82 -20.71
C PHE A 179 10.41 25.28 -21.64
N GLY A 180 10.26 25.48 -22.95
CA GLY A 180 11.31 25.24 -23.97
C GLY A 180 11.35 23.83 -24.59
N TYR A 181 12.45 23.52 -25.30
CA TYR A 181 12.70 22.27 -26.06
C TYR A 181 12.71 20.97 -25.22
N ARG A 182 12.25 20.98 -23.96
CA ARG A 182 12.24 19.84 -23.02
C ARG A 182 10.91 19.05 -23.03
N LEU A 183 10.14 19.17 -24.11
CA LEU A 183 8.82 18.51 -24.27
C LEU A 183 8.88 16.97 -24.27
N GLU A 184 10.07 16.38 -24.42
CA GLU A 184 10.25 14.92 -24.44
C GLU A 184 10.40 14.27 -23.05
N VAL A 185 10.46 15.05 -21.97
CA VAL A 185 10.58 14.48 -20.62
C VAL A 185 9.24 13.83 -20.22
N PRO A 186 9.24 12.55 -19.79
CA PRO A 186 8.05 11.92 -19.22
C PRO A 186 7.58 12.68 -17.98
N PHE A 187 6.55 13.51 -18.15
CA PHE A 187 5.90 14.23 -17.06
C PHE A 187 4.66 13.47 -16.61
N SER A 188 4.70 13.02 -15.36
CA SER A 188 3.60 12.34 -14.66
C SER A 188 3.25 13.15 -13.43
N ILE A 189 1.98 13.41 -13.19
CA ILE A 189 1.49 14.09 -11.97
C ILE A 189 1.43 13.16 -10.76
N TYR A 190 1.84 11.90 -10.89
CA TYR A 190 1.76 10.90 -9.83
C TYR A 190 2.45 11.35 -8.55
N LEU A 191 3.67 11.90 -8.63
CA LEU A 191 4.42 12.36 -7.46
C LEU A 191 3.71 13.54 -6.77
N LEU A 192 3.11 14.45 -7.54
CA LEU A 192 2.30 15.56 -6.99
C LEU A 192 1.02 15.05 -6.31
N LYS A 193 0.31 14.11 -6.95
CA LYS A 193 -0.88 13.46 -6.37
C LYS A 193 -0.52 12.73 -5.07
N GLU A 194 0.59 11.99 -5.06
CA GLU A 194 1.10 11.31 -3.87
C GLU A 194 1.46 12.34 -2.78
N PHE A 195 2.13 13.43 -3.13
CA PHE A 195 2.46 14.50 -2.19
C PHE A 195 1.23 15.13 -1.54
N ILE A 196 0.21 15.48 -2.33
CA ILE A 196 -1.05 16.02 -1.82
C ILE A 196 -1.74 14.99 -0.92
N PHE A 197 -1.82 13.74 -1.37
CA PHE A 197 -2.45 12.64 -0.62
C PHE A 197 -1.80 12.39 0.74
N ARG A 198 -0.47 12.53 0.85
CA ARG A 198 0.29 12.31 2.10
C ARG A 198 0.15 13.45 3.10
N ASN A 199 -0.41 14.58 2.71
CA ASN A 199 -0.55 15.78 3.54
C ASN A 199 -2.02 16.26 3.59
N PRO A 200 -2.97 15.40 4.02
CA PRO A 200 -4.40 15.68 3.94
C PRO A 200 -4.85 16.87 4.80
N GLU A 201 -4.09 17.20 5.85
CA GLU A 201 -4.40 18.29 6.79
C GLU A 201 -3.93 19.66 6.30
N VAL A 202 -3.25 19.73 5.14
CA VAL A 202 -2.71 20.97 4.58
C VAL A 202 -3.45 21.31 3.29
N ASP A 203 -4.12 22.46 3.27
CA ASP A 203 -4.68 23.01 2.04
C ASP A 203 -3.55 23.57 1.16
N MET A 204 -3.06 22.72 0.26
CA MET A 204 -1.99 23.06 -0.68
C MET A 204 -2.34 24.22 -1.61
N THR A 205 -3.62 24.61 -1.75
CA THR A 205 -4.00 25.76 -2.57
C THR A 205 -3.76 27.10 -1.90
N SER A 206 -3.70 27.13 -0.56
CA SER A 206 -3.58 28.35 0.24
C SER A 206 -2.39 28.37 1.22
N ALA A 207 -1.77 27.21 1.47
CA ALA A 207 -0.60 27.10 2.34
C ALA A 207 0.58 27.99 1.88
N PRO A 208 1.40 28.55 2.80
CA PRO A 208 2.61 29.29 2.46
C PRO A 208 3.61 28.43 1.67
N ASP A 209 4.32 29.03 0.72
CA ASP A 209 5.28 28.32 -0.13
C ASP A 209 6.36 27.60 0.70
N GLU A 210 6.92 28.27 1.71
CA GLU A 210 7.91 27.69 2.63
C GLU A 210 7.41 26.39 3.30
N GLN A 211 6.12 26.33 3.65
CA GLN A 211 5.52 25.14 4.23
C GLN A 211 5.45 24.01 3.20
N ILE A 212 5.01 24.32 1.97
CA ILE A 212 4.91 23.33 0.88
C ILE A 212 6.30 22.78 0.54
N VAL A 213 7.31 23.65 0.38
CA VAL A 213 8.69 23.27 0.10
C VAL A 213 9.25 22.36 1.20
N SER A 214 9.05 22.73 2.47
CA SER A 214 9.50 21.95 3.63
C SER A 214 8.86 20.56 3.67
N LEU A 215 7.53 20.48 3.48
CA LEU A 215 6.81 19.20 3.47
C LEU A 215 7.26 18.29 2.32
N PHE A 216 7.47 18.86 1.13
CA PHE A 216 7.90 18.09 -0.03
C PHE A 216 9.29 17.49 0.19
N LYS A 217 10.23 18.30 0.68
CA LYS A 217 11.60 17.88 1.00
C LYS A 217 11.61 16.77 2.06
N GLN A 218 10.81 16.92 3.12
CA GLN A 218 10.66 15.87 4.14
C GLN A 218 10.06 14.57 3.56
N GLY A 219 9.09 14.69 2.65
CA GLY A 219 8.48 13.54 1.97
C GLY A 219 9.49 12.72 1.17
N LEU A 220 10.38 13.38 0.42
CA LEU A 220 11.46 12.72 -0.31
C LEU A 220 12.51 12.11 0.63
N GLN A 221 12.96 12.84 1.64
CA GLN A 221 13.99 12.38 2.59
C GLN A 221 13.53 11.14 3.38
N ARG A 222 12.26 11.09 3.76
CA ARG A 222 11.66 9.94 4.47
C ARG A 222 11.26 8.80 3.54
N ARG A 223 11.54 8.89 2.23
CA ARG A 223 11.10 7.93 1.20
C ARG A 223 9.58 7.70 1.21
N HIS A 224 8.81 8.69 1.63
CA HIS A 224 7.35 8.68 1.56
C HIS A 224 6.83 9.06 0.18
N LEU A 225 7.72 9.59 -0.67
CA LEU A 225 7.51 9.93 -2.06
C LEU A 225 8.50 9.14 -2.92
N SER A 226 8.05 8.63 -4.08
CA SER A 226 8.91 7.85 -4.98
C SER A 226 10.03 8.69 -5.60
N GLY A 227 11.27 8.44 -5.19
CA GLY A 227 12.45 9.14 -5.71
C GLY A 227 12.70 8.93 -7.21
N GLY A 228 12.17 7.86 -7.80
CA GLY A 228 12.29 7.61 -9.25
C GLY A 228 11.60 8.69 -10.10
N ALA A 229 10.49 9.27 -9.59
CA ALA A 229 9.80 10.37 -10.24
C ALA A 229 10.46 11.74 -9.97
N ALA A 230 11.26 11.86 -8.90
CA ALA A 230 11.95 13.12 -8.59
C ALA A 230 12.98 13.49 -9.67
N VAL A 231 13.59 12.50 -10.34
CA VAL A 231 14.57 12.74 -11.40
C VAL A 231 13.94 13.43 -12.62
N SER A 232 12.74 13.02 -13.04
CA SER A 232 12.05 13.69 -14.15
C SER A 232 11.61 15.11 -13.77
N TYR A 233 11.40 15.37 -12.48
CA TYR A 233 11.00 16.68 -11.98
C TYR A 233 12.18 17.65 -11.89
N VAL A 234 13.39 17.15 -11.62
CA VAL A 234 14.63 17.93 -11.79
C VAL A 234 14.83 18.29 -13.27
N ALA A 235 14.61 17.33 -14.17
CA ALA A 235 14.73 17.58 -15.61
C ALA A 235 13.72 18.62 -16.14
N SER A 236 12.54 18.73 -15.51
CA SER A 236 11.50 19.70 -15.82
C SER A 236 11.55 21.00 -15.01
N ASP A 237 12.66 21.28 -14.30
CA ASP A 237 12.85 22.51 -13.50
C ASP A 237 11.81 22.70 -12.38
N MET A 238 11.13 21.63 -11.96
CA MET A 238 10.21 21.65 -10.82
C MET A 238 10.93 21.42 -9.49
N LEU A 239 12.08 20.77 -9.56
CA LEU A 239 12.98 20.55 -8.44
C LEU A 239 14.37 21.03 -8.82
N THR A 240 15.05 21.65 -7.86
CA THR A 240 16.50 21.83 -7.91
C THR A 240 17.23 20.49 -7.75
N GLU A 241 18.53 20.46 -8.02
CA GLU A 241 19.37 19.26 -7.83
C GLU A 241 19.41 18.77 -6.37
N ASP A 242 19.18 19.66 -5.40
CA ASP A 242 19.05 19.30 -3.98
C ASP A 242 17.62 18.90 -3.57
N TYR A 243 16.75 18.63 -4.56
CA TYR A 243 15.36 18.23 -4.40
C TYR A 243 14.48 19.25 -3.67
N THR A 244 14.75 20.53 -3.85
CA THR A 244 13.94 21.63 -3.35
C THR A 244 12.95 22.07 -4.44
N LEU A 245 11.68 22.27 -4.09
CA LEU A 245 10.69 22.80 -5.04
C LEU A 245 11.07 24.21 -5.50
N THR A 246 11.05 24.41 -6.81
CA THR A 246 11.17 25.73 -7.45
C THR A 246 9.80 26.41 -7.53
N ASP A 247 9.76 27.66 -7.99
CA ASP A 247 8.50 28.36 -8.29
C ASP A 247 7.62 27.58 -9.28
N THR A 248 8.25 26.98 -10.30
CA THR A 248 7.60 26.08 -11.26
C THR A 248 6.99 24.86 -10.56
N GLY A 249 7.72 24.26 -9.63
CA GLY A 249 7.25 23.14 -8.82
C GLY A 249 6.06 23.53 -7.93
N LEU A 250 6.11 24.70 -7.30
CA LEU A 250 5.02 25.24 -6.47
C LEU A 250 3.74 25.49 -7.28
N ILE A 251 3.87 26.09 -8.48
CA ILE A 251 2.74 26.26 -9.40
C ILE A 251 2.12 24.89 -9.72
N ALA A 252 2.94 23.90 -10.05
CA ALA A 252 2.45 22.56 -10.37
C ALA A 252 1.69 21.91 -9.20
N VAL A 253 2.25 21.97 -7.99
CA VAL A 253 1.59 21.48 -6.77
C VAL A 253 0.22 22.14 -6.60
N ARG A 254 0.15 23.47 -6.72
CA ARG A 254 -1.10 24.23 -6.53
C ARG A 254 -2.13 23.90 -7.59
N GLU A 255 -1.74 23.78 -8.86
CA GLU A 255 -2.64 23.40 -9.95
C GLU A 255 -3.22 22.00 -9.75
N VAL A 256 -2.41 21.02 -9.33
CA VAL A 256 -2.92 19.69 -8.98
C VAL A 256 -3.84 19.76 -7.76
N ALA A 257 -3.50 20.54 -6.72
CA ALA A 257 -4.34 20.72 -5.54
C ALA A 257 -5.66 21.47 -5.83
N GLN A 258 -5.74 22.25 -6.91
CA GLN A 258 -7.00 22.83 -7.37
C GLN A 258 -7.92 21.80 -8.02
N LYS A 259 -7.36 20.79 -8.70
CA LYS A 259 -8.12 19.74 -9.40
C LYS A 259 -8.43 18.53 -8.55
N PHE A 260 -7.63 18.26 -7.52
CA PHE A 260 -7.79 17.11 -6.64
C PHE A 260 -8.06 17.53 -5.19
N ILE A 261 -8.88 16.75 -4.48
CA ILE A 261 -9.18 16.94 -3.06
C ILE A 261 -8.93 15.64 -2.31
N VAL A 262 -8.45 15.78 -1.07
CA VAL A 262 -8.33 14.65 -0.15
C VAL A 262 -9.51 14.67 0.81
N SER A 263 -10.26 13.56 0.90
CA SER A 263 -11.38 13.42 1.84
C SER A 263 -11.21 12.19 2.71
N ILE A 264 -11.77 12.26 3.92
CA ILE A 264 -11.83 11.12 4.85
C ILE A 264 -12.84 10.10 4.31
N VAL A 265 -12.48 8.82 4.36
CA VAL A 265 -13.35 7.67 4.04
C VAL A 265 -13.47 6.73 5.23
#